data_AF-A0A3A0AJB7-F1
#
_entry.id   AF-A0A3A0AJB7-F1
#
_cell.length_a   1.000
_cell.length_b   1.000
_cell.length_c   1.000
_cell.angle_alpha   90.00
_cell.angle_beta   90.00
_cell.angle_gamma   90.00
#
_symmetry.space_group_name_H-M   'P 1'
#
loop_
_entity.id
_entity.type
_entity.pdbx_description
1 polymer ?
#
loop_
_entity_poly.entity_id
_entity_poly.type
_entity_poly.pdbx_seq_one_letter_code
_entity_poly.pdbx_strand_id
1 'polypeptide(L)'
;MIRFLLNALLTAIATAAFLDWGQAQGEAQLDKMQQKVDFTPGAETPLPPTVVLAGAALLSGQLLAARILRLRGWQTLFSLLLGTAAGLVLFVNQSSDHSQ
;
A
#
# COMPACT_ATOMS: atom_id res chain seq x y z
N MET A 1 15.65 5.67 19.16
CA MET A 1 15.88 4.71 18.06
C MET A 1 14.79 3.65 17.97
N ILE A 2 14.45 2.92 19.05
CA ILE A 2 13.38 1.89 19.02
C ILE A 2 12.04 2.39 18.43
N ARG A 3 11.59 3.59 18.82
CA ARG A 3 10.34 4.19 18.29
C ARG A 3 10.37 4.41 16.77
N PHE A 4 11.53 4.74 16.22
CA PHE A 4 11.71 4.92 14.78
C PHE A 4 11.62 3.59 14.05
N LEU A 5 12.27 2.55 14.58
CA LEU A 5 12.24 1.20 14.01
C LEU A 5 10.84 0.60 14.07
N LEU A 6 10.12 0.78 15.18
CA LEU A 6 8.73 0.35 15.31
C LEU A 6 7.83 1.03 14.27
N ASN A 7 8.00 2.34 14.09
CA ASN A 7 7.23 3.07 13.08
C ASN A 7 7.53 2.55 11.68
N ALA A 8 8.81 2.40 11.32
CA ALA A 8 9.22 1.88 10.01
C ALA A 8 8.72 0.45 9.76
N LEU A 9 8.74 -0.41 10.78
CA LEU A 9 8.24 -1.78 10.70
C LEU A 9 6.72 -1.81 10.48
N LEU A 10 5.96 -1.00 11.23
CA LEU A 10 4.52 -0.86 11.05
C LEU A 10 4.19 -0.38 9.64
N THR A 11 4.93 0.61 9.12
CA THR A 11 4.78 1.08 7.74
C THR A 11 5.07 -0.03 6.74
N ALA A 12 6.12 -0.82 6.96
CA ALA A 12 6.51 -1.89 6.05
C ALA A 12 5.43 -2.97 5.94
N ILE A 13 4.92 -3.42 7.08
CA ILE A 13 3.84 -4.42 7.13
C ILE A 13 2.58 -3.86 6.48
N ALA A 14 2.19 -2.64 6.83
CA ALA A 14 1.01 -2.00 6.26
C ALA A 14 1.14 -1.81 4.74
N THR A 15 2.31 -1.39 4.27
CA THR A 15 2.60 -1.23 2.84
C THR A 15 2.52 -2.56 2.10
N ALA A 16 3.14 -3.61 2.61
CA ALA A 16 3.10 -4.94 1.99
C ALA A 16 1.66 -5.47 1.88
N ALA A 17 0.88 -5.40 2.97
CA ALA A 17 -0.52 -5.83 2.98
C ALA A 17 -1.39 -4.99 2.03
N PHE A 18 -1.13 -3.69 1.90
CA PHE A 18 -1.84 -2.83 0.97
C PHE A 18 -1.51 -3.12 -0.49
N LEU A 19 -0.25 -3.44 -0.81
CA LEU A 19 0.14 -3.81 -2.17
C LEU A 19 -0.52 -5.12 -2.59
N ASP A 20 -0.52 -6.12 -1.71
CA ASP A 20 -1.17 -7.41 -1.94
C ASP A 20 -2.69 -7.27 -2.14
N TRP A 21 -3.36 -6.56 -1.22
CA TRP A 21 -4.78 -6.27 -1.36
C TRP A 21 -5.10 -5.40 -2.58
N GLY A 22 -4.26 -4.41 -2.89
CA GLY A 22 -4.41 -3.52 -4.04
C GLY A 22 -4.29 -4.25 -5.38
N GLN A 23 -3.39 -5.24 -5.46
CA GLN A 23 -3.28 -6.11 -6.63
C GLN A 23 -4.57 -6.91 -6.83
N ALA A 24 -5.10 -7.55 -5.78
CA ALA A 24 -6.35 -8.31 -5.86
C ALA A 24 -7.54 -7.44 -6.29
N GLN A 25 -7.61 -6.19 -5.85
CA GLN A 25 -8.63 -5.23 -6.30
C GLN A 25 -8.45 -4.80 -7.75
N GLY A 26 -7.19 -4.68 -8.21
CA GLY A 26 -6.86 -4.39 -9.60
C GLY A 26 -7.28 -5.51 -10.55
N GLU A 27 -6.97 -6.75 -10.21
CA GLU A 27 -7.38 -7.94 -10.96
C GLU A 27 -8.91 -8.04 -11.03
N ALA A 28 -9.61 -7.86 -9.90
CA ALA A 28 -11.08 -7.86 -9.87
C ALA A 28 -11.72 -6.72 -10.69
N GLN A 29 -11.01 -5.59 -10.88
CA GLN A 29 -11.47 -4.52 -11.77
C GLN A 29 -11.19 -4.83 -13.24
N LEU A 30 -10.03 -5.41 -13.55
CA LEU A 30 -9.71 -5.85 -14.91
C LEU A 30 -10.73 -6.88 -15.40
N ASP A 31 -11.12 -7.85 -14.57
CA ASP A 31 -12.17 -8.81 -14.88
C ASP A 31 -13.51 -8.13 -15.18
N LYS A 32 -13.90 -7.13 -14.38
CA LYS A 32 -15.13 -6.35 -14.62
C LYS A 32 -15.07 -5.56 -15.92
N MET A 33 -13.93 -4.96 -16.22
CA MET A 33 -13.75 -4.22 -17.47
C MET A 33 -13.81 -5.17 -18.68
N GLN A 34 -13.18 -6.34 -18.60
CA GLN A 34 -13.23 -7.38 -19.63
C GLN A 34 -14.67 -7.90 -19.83
N GLN A 35 -15.41 -8.10 -18.75
CA GLN A 35 -16.82 -8.53 -18.82
C GLN A 35 -17.77 -7.45 -19.36
N LYS A 36 -17.36 -6.17 -19.31
CA LYS A 36 -18.14 -5.01 -19.81
C LYS A 36 -17.71 -4.50 -21.18
N VAL A 37 -16.72 -5.15 -21.83
CA VAL A 37 -16.29 -4.81 -23.19
C VAL A 37 -17.45 -4.88 -24.19
N ASP A 38 -18.50 -5.66 -23.91
CA ASP A 38 -19.69 -5.75 -24.76
C ASP A 38 -20.54 -4.45 -24.78
N PHE A 39 -20.39 -3.52 -23.82
CA PHE A 39 -21.32 -2.38 -23.71
C PHE A 39 -20.71 -0.98 -23.67
N THR A 40 -19.50 -0.71 -23.14
CA THR A 40 -18.82 0.61 -23.35
C THR A 40 -17.34 0.59 -22.93
N PRO A 41 -16.36 0.72 -23.86
CA PRO A 41 -14.94 0.85 -23.50
C PRO A 41 -14.68 2.16 -22.72
N GLY A 42 -14.06 2.06 -21.55
CA GLY A 42 -13.53 3.23 -20.81
C GLY A 42 -14.46 3.90 -19.78
N ALA A 43 -15.61 3.31 -19.48
CA ALA A 43 -16.54 3.88 -18.48
C ALA A 43 -16.11 3.62 -17.02
N GLU A 44 -15.26 2.63 -16.77
CA GLU A 44 -14.78 2.30 -15.42
C GLU A 44 -13.34 2.78 -15.23
N THR A 45 -13.10 3.50 -14.12
CA THR A 45 -11.76 4.00 -13.80
C THR A 45 -10.81 2.82 -13.52
N PRO A 46 -9.59 2.80 -14.11
CA PRO A 46 -8.58 1.75 -13.90
C PRO A 46 -8.13 1.56 -12.45
N LEU A 47 -8.42 2.54 -11.60
CA LEU A 47 -8.13 2.49 -10.17
C LEU A 47 -9.46 2.53 -9.41
N PRO A 48 -9.73 1.55 -8.53
CA PRO A 48 -10.89 1.59 -7.66
C PRO A 48 -10.77 2.81 -6.74
N PRO A 49 -11.85 3.60 -6.52
CA PRO A 49 -11.86 4.65 -5.51
C PRO A 49 -11.44 4.13 -4.13
N THR A 50 -11.75 2.87 -3.84
CA THR A 50 -11.37 2.15 -2.63
C THR A 50 -9.85 2.05 -2.44
N VAL A 51 -9.08 1.86 -3.52
CA VAL A 51 -7.61 1.77 -3.47
C VAL A 51 -7.01 3.14 -3.17
N VAL A 52 -7.56 4.20 -3.77
CA VAL A 52 -7.14 5.59 -3.48
C VAL A 52 -7.44 5.95 -2.02
N LEU A 53 -8.63 5.60 -1.54
CA LEU A 53 -9.03 5.83 -0.16
C LEU A 53 -8.13 5.06 0.83
N ALA A 54 -7.84 3.80 0.53
CA ALA A 54 -6.96 2.96 1.34
C ALA A 54 -5.52 3.49 1.36
N GLY A 55 -4.99 3.98 0.23
CA GLY A 55 -3.68 4.64 0.19
C GLY A 55 -3.64 5.92 1.06
N ALA A 56 -4.68 6.74 1.01
CA ALA A 56 -4.81 7.92 1.87
C ALA A 56 -4.93 7.54 3.36
N ALA A 57 -5.67 6.49 3.68
CA ALA A 57 -5.77 5.94 5.03
C ALA A 57 -4.41 5.44 5.56
N LEU A 58 -3.60 4.83 4.70
CA LEU A 58 -2.27 4.34 5.05
C LEU A 58 -1.30 5.49 5.37
N LEU A 59 -1.29 6.53 4.53
CA LEU A 59 -0.47 7.73 4.75
C LEU A 59 -0.88 8.51 6.00
N SER A 60 -2.19 8.70 6.19
CA SER A 60 -2.70 9.39 7.38
C SER A 60 -2.48 8.57 8.66
N GLY A 61 -2.66 7.24 8.60
CA GLY A 61 -2.37 6.32 9.71
C GLY A 61 -0.90 6.35 10.11
N GLN A 62 0.00 6.40 9.14
CA GLN A 62 1.44 6.57 9.38
C GLN A 62 1.77 7.89 10.07
N LEU A 63 1.16 9.00 9.63
CA LEU A 63 1.36 10.31 10.26
C LEU A 63 0.84 10.34 11.71
N LEU A 64 -0.30 9.70 11.96
CA LEU A 64 -0.84 9.52 13.31
C LEU A 64 0.08 8.67 14.18
N ALA A 65 0.56 7.52 13.68
CA ALA A 65 1.51 6.66 14.39
C ALA A 65 2.80 7.41 14.74
N ALA A 66 3.34 8.19 13.80
CA ALA A 66 4.52 9.01 14.04
C ALA A 66 4.28 10.11 15.09
N ARG A 67 3.07 10.69 15.12
CA ARG A 67 2.68 11.69 16.13
C ARG A 67 2.52 11.06 17.51
N ILE A 68 1.91 9.88 17.61
CA ILE A 68 1.79 9.09 18.86
C ILE A 68 3.18 8.74 19.40
N LEU A 69 4.09 8.31 18.52
CA LEU A 69 5.46 7.95 18.88
C LEU A 69 6.37 9.17 19.13
N ARG A 70 5.84 10.40 18.98
CA ARG A 70 6.55 11.67 19.15
C ARG A 70 7.85 11.74 18.33
N LEU A 71 7.80 11.26 17.09
CA LEU A 71 8.94 11.31 16.19
C LEU A 71 9.16 12.74 15.68
N ARG A 72 10.43 13.12 15.50
CA ARG A 72 10.78 14.38 14.83
C ARG A 72 10.42 14.29 13.34
N GLY A 73 10.06 15.41 12.71
CA GLY A 73 9.62 15.43 11.30
C GLY A 73 10.56 14.69 10.34
N TRP A 74 11.88 14.86 10.49
CA TRP A 74 12.88 14.10 9.72
C TRP A 74 12.84 12.59 9.99
N GLN A 75 12.63 12.17 11.24
CA GLN A 75 12.50 10.75 11.59
C GLN A 75 11.23 10.13 11.00
N THR A 76 10.13 10.90 10.92
CA THR A 76 8.90 10.48 10.24
C THR A 76 9.14 10.26 8.75
N LEU A 77 9.83 11.18 8.08
CA LEU A 77 10.20 11.06 6.67
C LEU A 77 11.09 9.84 6.41
N PHE A 78 12.15 9.66 7.20
CA PHE A 78 13.03 8.51 7.04
C PHE A 78 12.35 7.17 7.37
N SER A 79 11.46 7.13 8.36
CA SER A 79 10.73 5.88 8.69
C SER A 79 9.67 5.55 7.64
N LEU A 80 9.05 6.56 7.04
CA LEU A 80 8.18 6.39 5.87
C LEU A 80 8.97 5.77 4.72
N LEU A 81 10.09 6.37 4.31
CA LEU A 81 10.92 5.89 3.20
C LEU A 81 11.45 4.48 3.44
N LEU A 82 12.01 4.24 4.63
CA LEU A 82 12.56 2.93 4.99
C LEU A 82 11.46 1.87 5.04
N GLY A 83 10.31 2.22 5.62
CA GLY A 83 9.16 1.34 5.72
C GLY A 83 8.53 1.02 4.37
N THR A 84 8.35 2.02 3.49
CA THR A 84 7.85 1.77 2.13
C THR A 84 8.81 0.92 1.32
N ALA A 85 10.12 1.22 1.35
CA ALA A 85 11.12 0.41 0.68
C ALA A 85 11.12 -1.05 1.18
N ALA A 86 11.07 -1.26 2.51
CA ALA A 86 11.00 -2.59 3.10
C ALA A 86 9.70 -3.32 2.73
N GLY A 87 8.55 -2.64 2.79
CA GLY A 87 7.27 -3.22 2.40
C GLY A 87 7.22 -3.64 0.93
N LEU A 88 7.85 -2.86 0.05
CA LEU A 88 7.94 -3.15 -1.38
C LEU A 88 8.83 -4.37 -1.65
N VAL A 89 9.97 -4.47 -0.96
CA VAL A 89 10.84 -5.67 -1.01
C VAL A 89 10.11 -6.92 -0.49
N LEU A 90 9.39 -6.80 0.62
CA LEU A 90 8.60 -7.91 1.18
C LEU A 90 7.50 -8.38 0.23
N PHE A 91 6.84 -7.44 -0.45
CA PHE A 91 5.82 -7.75 -1.43
C PHE A 91 6.42 -8.47 -2.65
N VAL A 92 7.53 -7.97 -3.20
CA VAL A 92 8.21 -8.59 -4.37
C VAL A 92 8.72 -9.99 -4.04
N ASN A 93 9.28 -10.20 -2.85
CA ASN A 93 9.74 -11.54 -2.44
C ASN A 93 8.57 -12.52 -2.29
N GLN A 94 7.45 -12.12 -1.68
CA GLN A 94 6.27 -12.98 -1.54
C GLN A 94 5.64 -13.34 -2.88
N SER A 95 5.55 -12.38 -3.80
CA SER A 95 5.04 -12.63 -5.15
C SER A 95 5.96 -13.51 -5.99
N SER A 96 7.29 -13.47 -5.73
CA SER A 96 8.25 -14.39 -6.35
C SER A 96 8.08 -15.84 -5.89
N ASP A 97 7.67 -16.06 -4.63
CA ASP A 97 7.45 -17.40 -4.08
C ASP A 97 6.17 -18.08 -4.62
N HIS A 98 5.16 -17.31 -5.05
CA HIS A 98 3.93 -17.84 -5.64
C HIS A 98 4.05 -18.25 -7.12
N SER A 99 5.23 -18.09 -7.72
CA SER A 99 5.50 -18.42 -9.14
C SER A 99 6.23 -19.77 -9.33
N GLN A 100 6.37 -20.59 -8.27
CA GLN A 100 6.86 -21.98 -8.35
C GLN A 100 5.73 -22.96 -8.03
#